data_AF-T1G217-F1
#
_entry.id   AF-T1G217-F1
#
_cell.length_a   1.000
_cell.length_b   1.000
_cell.length_c   1.000
_cell.angle_alpha   90.00
_cell.angle_beta   90.00
_cell.angle_gamma   90.00
#
_symmetry.space_group_name_H-M   'P 1'
#
loop_
_entity.id
_entity.type
_entity.pdbx_description
1 polymer ?
#
loop_
_entity_poly.entity_id
_entity_poly.type
_entity_poly.pdbx_seq_one_letter_code
_entity_poly.pdbx_strand_id
1 'polypeptide(L)' 'FTDSGLQLISDHLDNLEVLNLCETLVTSQGILCLASLKNLRIVNLNSTAVSLSDYEKLKELLPNLTDVDVKYTDADLSC' A
#
# COMPACT_ATOMS: atom_id res chain seq x y z
N PHE A 1 11.29 -1.36 7.52
CA PHE A 1 10.00 -0.74 7.89
C PHE A 1 8.95 -1.86 7.99
N THR A 2 8.04 -1.82 8.99
CA THR A 2 7.06 -2.89 9.30
C THR A 2 5.65 -2.29 9.48
N ASP A 3 4.65 -3.13 9.69
CA ASP A 3 3.24 -2.73 9.89
C ASP A 3 3.05 -1.67 10.98
N SER A 4 3.78 -1.77 12.11
CA SER A 4 3.67 -0.78 13.18
C SER A 4 4.16 0.60 12.75
N GLY A 5 5.20 0.66 11.92
CA GLY A 5 5.66 1.92 11.33
C GLY A 5 4.63 2.49 10.36
N LEU A 6 4.00 1.61 9.56
CA LEU A 6 2.99 2.01 8.59
C LEU A 6 1.73 2.53 9.27
N GLN A 7 1.31 1.92 10.38
CA GLN A 7 0.19 2.39 11.18
C GLN A 7 0.44 3.81 11.70
N LEU A 8 1.64 4.10 12.22
CA LEU A 8 1.97 5.45 12.69
C LEU A 8 1.87 6.49 11.58
N ILE A 9 2.27 6.14 10.35
CA ILE A 9 2.09 7.00 9.18
C ILE A 9 0.61 7.22 8.89
N SER A 10 -0.16 6.13 8.82
CA SER A 10 -1.59 6.14 8.52
C SER A 10 -2.44 6.88 9.56
N ASP A 11 -1.95 6.96 10.80
CA ASP A 11 -2.64 7.63 11.92
C ASP A 11 -2.36 9.15 11.97
N HIS A 12 -1.27 9.65 11.37
CA HIS A 12 -0.82 11.03 11.59
C HIS A 12 -0.60 11.84 10.31
N LEU A 13 -0.50 11.20 9.14
CA LEU A 13 -0.18 11.87 7.88
C LEU A 13 -1.39 11.94 6.94
N ASP A 14 -2.49 12.54 7.40
CA ASP A 14 -3.77 12.59 6.67
C ASP A 14 -3.69 13.21 5.25
N ASN A 15 -2.68 14.05 5.01
CA ASN A 15 -2.45 14.72 3.71
C ASN A 15 -1.38 14.02 2.85
N LEU A 16 -0.99 12.80 3.18
CA LEU A 16 0.03 12.07 2.42
C LEU A 16 -0.51 11.67 1.04
N GLU A 17 0.11 12.18 -0.02
CA GLU A 17 -0.26 11.84 -1.41
C GLU A 17 0.59 10.73 -2.02
N VAL A 18 1.85 10.59 -1.58
CA VAL A 18 2.83 9.66 -2.13
C VAL A 18 3.51 8.89 -1.01
N LEU A 19 3.52 7.56 -1.12
CA LEU A 19 4.19 6.70 -0.15
C LEU A 19 5.03 5.62 -0.86
N ASN A 20 6.29 5.48 -0.42
CA ASN A 20 7.18 4.44 -0.92
C ASN A 20 7.42 3.38 0.17
N LEU A 21 7.01 2.13 -0.10
CA LEU A 21 7.19 0.95 0.75
C LEU A 21 8.03 -0.12 0.06
N CYS A 22 8.72 0.21 -1.04
CA CYS A 22 9.58 -0.70 -1.78
C CYS A 22 10.56 -1.43 -0.85
N GLU A 23 10.65 -2.75 -0.99
CA GLU A 23 11.55 -3.63 -0.23
C GLU A 23 11.40 -3.50 1.31
N THR A 24 10.18 -3.27 1.79
CA THR A 24 9.88 -3.26 3.23
C THR A 24 9.22 -4.56 3.70
N LEU A 25 9.21 -4.79 5.03
CA LEU A 25 8.63 -5.98 5.66
C LEU A 25 7.16 -5.75 6.03
N VAL A 26 6.46 -4.88 5.31
CA VAL A 26 5.02 -4.67 5.49
C VAL A 26 4.25 -5.88 4.96
N THR A 27 3.25 -6.30 5.72
CA THR A 27 2.39 -7.43 5.38
C THR A 27 1.09 -6.95 4.73
N SER A 28 0.29 -7.89 4.21
CA SER A 28 -1.09 -7.65 3.79
C SER A 28 -1.90 -6.89 4.85
N GLN A 29 -1.75 -7.26 6.13
CA GLN A 29 -2.47 -6.61 7.22
C GLN A 29 -2.02 -5.16 7.42
N GLY A 30 -0.71 -4.89 7.29
CA GLY A 30 -0.16 -3.55 7.35
C GLY A 30 -0.68 -2.67 6.21
N ILE A 31 -0.72 -3.18 4.98
CA ILE A 31 -1.12 -2.39 3.81
C ILE A 31 -2.59 -1.95 3.88
N LEU A 32 -3.47 -2.74 4.50
CA LEU A 32 -4.85 -2.35 4.70
C LEU A 32 -5.03 -1.12 5.62
N CYS A 33 -4.03 -0.78 6.46
CA CYS A 33 -4.11 0.44 7.27
C CYS A 33 -4.00 1.71 6.43
N LEU A 34 -3.48 1.62 5.19
CA LEU A 34 -3.46 2.75 4.25
C LEU A 34 -4.86 3.26 3.91
N ALA A 35 -5.91 2.48 4.17
CA ALA A 35 -7.29 2.87 3.92
C ALA A 35 -7.72 4.16 4.65
N SER A 36 -7.01 4.59 5.71
CA SER A 36 -7.26 5.90 6.35
C SER A 36 -6.72 7.09 5.55
N LEU A 37 -5.69 6.88 4.72
CA LEU A 37 -5.00 7.92 3.95
C LEU A 37 -5.80 8.30 2.70
N LYS A 38 -6.92 9.00 2.87
CA LYS A 38 -7.87 9.33 1.79
C LYS A 38 -7.30 10.22 0.68
N ASN A 39 -6.20 10.91 0.95
CA ASN A 39 -5.47 11.74 -0.01
C ASN A 39 -4.37 10.96 -0.75
N LEU A 40 -4.13 9.68 -0.45
CA LEU A 40 -3.08 8.90 -1.08
C LEU A 40 -3.42 8.66 -2.55
N ARG A 41 -2.46 8.95 -3.42
CA ARG A 41 -2.59 8.88 -4.89
C ARG A 41 -1.58 7.92 -5.51
N ILE A 42 -0.39 7.84 -4.92
CA ILE A 42 0.70 7.01 -5.43
C ILE A 42 1.25 6.17 -4.29
N VAL A 43 1.32 4.85 -4.51
CA VAL A 43 2.00 3.94 -3.59
C VAL A 43 2.91 2.98 -4.34
N ASN A 44 4.15 2.86 -3.88
CA ASN A 44 5.10 1.88 -4.39
C ASN A 44 5.20 0.71 -3.40
N LEU A 45 4.77 -0.47 -3.85
CA LEU A 45 4.75 -1.74 -3.12
C LEU A 45 5.72 -2.76 -3.73
N ASN A 46 6.67 -2.32 -4.55
CA ASN A 46 7.62 -3.22 -5.22
C ASN A 46 8.38 -4.09 -4.21
N SER A 47 8.53 -5.37 -4.54
CA SER A 47 9.27 -6.32 -3.70
C SER A 47 8.75 -6.39 -2.26
N THR A 48 7.42 -6.26 -2.07
CA THR A 48 6.73 -6.48 -0.78
C THR A 48 5.88 -7.76 -0.82
N ALA A 49 5.40 -8.21 0.34
CA ALA A 49 4.57 -9.41 0.45
C ALA A 49 3.08 -9.11 0.16
N VAL A 50 2.77 -8.60 -1.04
CA VAL A 50 1.41 -8.23 -1.49
C VAL A 50 0.82 -9.28 -2.41
N SER A 51 -0.39 -9.73 -2.07
CA SER A 51 -1.18 -10.61 -2.94
C SER A 51 -2.08 -9.83 -3.92
N LEU A 52 -2.57 -10.50 -4.97
CA LEU A 52 -3.56 -9.93 -5.89
C LEU A 52 -4.82 -9.44 -5.15
N SER A 53 -5.28 -10.18 -4.13
CA SER A 53 -6.44 -9.79 -3.33
C SER A 53 -6.18 -8.53 -2.51
N ASP A 54 -4.98 -8.35 -1.98
CA ASP A 54 -4.63 -7.15 -1.21
C ASP A 54 -4.61 -5.92 -2.13
N TYR A 55 -4.05 -6.07 -3.33
CA TYR A 55 -4.01 -5.03 -4.35
C TYR A 55 -5.42 -4.57 -4.77
N GLU A 56 -6.30 -5.50 -5.11
CA GLU A 56 -7.68 -5.18 -5.49
C GLU A 56 -8.45 -4.56 -4.33
N LYS A 57 -8.24 -5.06 -3.09
CA LYS A 57 -8.85 -4.46 -1.90
C LYS A 57 -8.35 -3.05 -1.65
N LEU A 58 -7.07 -2.78 -1.86
CA LEU A 58 -6.49 -1.46 -1.68
C LEU A 58 -7.12 -0.44 -2.64
N LYS A 59 -7.31 -0.79 -3.93
CA LYS A 59 -8.00 0.07 -4.89
C LYS A 59 -9.46 0.34 -4.51
N GLU A 60 -10.16 -0.67 -3.99
CA GLU A 60 -11.54 -0.51 -3.52
C GLU A 60 -11.63 0.49 -2.36
N LEU A 61 -10.70 0.41 -1.40
CA LEU A 61 -10.68 1.23 -0.19
C LEU A 61 -10.18 2.66 -0.44
N LEU A 62 -9.36 2.85 -1.47
CA LEU A 62 -8.71 4.11 -1.84
C LEU A 62 -8.98 4.43 -3.32
N PRO A 63 -10.19 4.90 -3.66
CA PRO A 63 -10.57 5.18 -5.06
C PRO A 63 -9.78 6.32 -5.71
N ASN A 64 -9.02 7.10 -4.93
CA ASN A 64 -8.16 8.17 -5.40
C ASN A 64 -6.73 7.70 -5.77
N LEU A 65 -6.39 6.43 -5.53
CA LEU A 65 -5.12 5.86 -5.99
C LEU A 65 -5.08 5.85 -7.51
N THR A 66 -4.12 6.58 -8.05
CA THR A 66 -3.88 6.70 -9.50
C THR A 66 -2.71 5.86 -9.97
N ASP A 67 -1.77 5.54 -9.07
CA ASP A 67 -0.58 4.75 -9.41
C ASP A 67 -0.21 3.82 -8.24
N VAL A 68 -0.09 2.53 -8.54
CA VAL A 68 0.17 1.47 -7.57
C VAL A 68 1.17 0.51 -8.21
N ASP A 69 2.45 0.64 -7.86
CA ASP A 69 3.50 -0.24 -8.38
C ASP A 69 3.61 -1.49 -7.51
N VAL A 70 3.36 -2.66 -8.10
CA VAL A 70 3.36 -3.96 -7.43
C VAL A 70 4.37 -4.93 -8.04
N LYS A 71 5.37 -4.44 -8.76
CA LYS A 71 6.37 -5.31 -9.42
C LYS A 71 7.06 -6.22 -8.42
N TYR A 72 7.37 -7.42 -8.89
CA TYR A 72 8.04 -8.43 -8.07
C TYR A 72 7.24 -8.84 -6.83
N THR A 73 5.90 -8.83 -6.94
CA THR A 73 4.97 -9.34 -5.92
C THR A 73 4.05 -10.41 -6.53
N ASP A 74 3.29 -11.11 -5.69
CA ASP A 74 2.31 -12.09 -6.17
C ASP A 74 1.19 -11.43 -6.99
N ALA A 75 0.88 -10.15 -6.76
CA ALA A 75 -0.08 -9.39 -7.54
C ALA A 75 0.37 -9.16 -9.00
N ASP A 76 1.67 -8.96 -9.23
CA ASP A 76 2.26 -8.74 -10.56
C ASP A 76 2.27 -10.03 -11.39
N LEU A 77 2.55 -11.18 -10.77
CA LEU A 77 2.55 -12.48 -11.44
C LEU A 77 1.16 -12.97 -11.89
N SER A 78 0.10 -12.29 -11.46
CA SER A 78 -1.29 -12.71 -11.65
C SER A 78 -2.07 -11.88 -12.67
N CYS A 79 -1.43 -10.88 -13.31
CA CYS A 79 -2.04 -9.95 -14.26
C CYS A 79 -1.61 -10.21 -15.72
#